data_AF-A0A973N1W6-F1
#
_entry.id   AF-A0A973N1W6-F1
#
_cell.length_a   1.000
_cell.length_b   1.000
_cell.length_c   1.000
_cell.angle_alpha   90.00
_cell.angle_beta   90.00
_cell.angle_gamma   90.00
#
_symmetry.space_group_name_H-M   'P 1'
#
loop_
_entity.id
_entity.type
_entity.pdbx_description
1 polymer ?
#
loop_
_entity_poly.entity_id
_entity_poly.type
_entity_poly.pdbx_seq_one_letter_code
_entity_poly.pdbx_strand_id
1 'polypeptide(L)'
;MIGELRGEIERLRAAARPLEPDSKARRALGGQALDHALNFLDGVEDAPSLRPATEAFSLQFDSEFTEEGRDPADVLVYVDACIEKPGIATTSPRFMGYIPGGGLFHSALGDMLAAASNKYSGFAPAAPGAVRIENACTSWLASVIGYPATASGTLTSGGSLANLTAMVAARDARDPDGGGAVYLTRFAHHCVDKALHIAGRDRA
;
A
#
# COMPACT_ATOMS: atom_id res chain seq x y z
N MET A 1 7.82 -45.27 -8.68
CA MET A 1 7.91 -44.23 -7.63
C MET A 1 8.78 -43.03 -8.00
N ILE A 2 10.13 -43.08 -8.03
CA ILE A 2 10.96 -41.89 -8.33
C ILE A 2 10.78 -41.36 -9.78
N GLY A 3 10.63 -42.25 -10.76
CA GLY A 3 10.39 -41.87 -12.16
C GLY A 3 9.03 -41.19 -12.37
N GLU A 4 7.99 -41.68 -11.72
CA GLU A 4 6.64 -41.10 -11.77
C GLU A 4 6.60 -39.72 -11.09
N LEU A 5 7.20 -39.57 -9.91
CA LEU A 5 7.31 -38.27 -9.23
C LEU A 5 8.08 -37.24 -10.06
N ARG A 6 9.11 -37.68 -10.80
CA ARG A 6 9.86 -36.80 -11.70
C ARG A 6 9.02 -36.37 -12.90
N GLY A 7 8.27 -37.30 -13.51
CA GLY A 7 7.33 -36.97 -14.58
C GLY A 7 6.26 -35.98 -14.13
N GLU A 8 5.76 -36.16 -12.90
CA GLU A 8 4.79 -35.27 -12.30
C GLU A 8 5.35 -33.86 -12.08
N ILE A 9 6.57 -33.74 -11.55
CA ILE A 9 7.23 -32.45 -11.36
C ILE A 9 7.43 -31.72 -12.70
N GLU A 10 7.85 -32.42 -13.75
CA GLU A 10 8.05 -31.80 -15.07
C GLU A 10 6.73 -31.35 -15.68
N ARG A 11 5.64 -32.12 -15.51
CA ARG A 11 4.29 -31.71 -15.91
C ARG A 11 3.83 -30.46 -15.17
N LEU A 12 3.97 -30.43 -13.85
CA LEU A 12 3.60 -29.28 -13.03
C LEU A 12 4.46 -28.05 -13.35
N ARG A 13 5.75 -28.23 -13.62
CA ARG A 13 6.63 -27.15 -14.09
C ARG A 13 6.17 -26.60 -15.43
N ALA A 14 5.81 -27.46 -16.38
CA ALA A 14 5.29 -27.01 -17.67
C ALA A 14 3.98 -26.23 -17.51
N ALA A 15 3.10 -26.66 -16.60
CA ALA A 15 1.85 -25.96 -16.29
C ALA A 15 2.09 -24.62 -15.56
N ALA A 16 3.08 -24.54 -14.68
CA ALA A 16 3.40 -23.32 -13.92
C ALA A 16 4.28 -22.31 -14.69
N ARG A 17 5.06 -22.77 -15.68
CA ARG A 17 6.01 -21.92 -16.42
C ARG A 17 5.37 -20.68 -17.07
N PRO A 18 4.14 -20.72 -17.63
CA PRO A 18 3.47 -19.53 -18.14
C PRO A 18 3.18 -18.46 -17.06
N LEU A 19 3.10 -18.84 -15.78
CA LEU A 19 2.87 -17.93 -14.66
C LEU A 19 4.12 -17.13 -14.27
N GLU A 20 5.30 -17.56 -14.71
CA GLU A 20 6.59 -16.92 -14.41
C GLU A 20 7.17 -16.27 -15.68
N PRO A 21 6.90 -14.98 -15.92
CA PRO A 21 7.35 -14.31 -17.12
C PRO A 21 8.88 -14.23 -17.17
N ASP A 22 9.45 -14.55 -18.33
CA ASP A 22 10.88 -14.39 -18.58
C ASP A 22 11.29 -12.90 -18.68
N SER A 23 12.57 -12.63 -18.92
CA SER A 23 13.09 -11.26 -19.03
C SER A 23 12.41 -10.44 -20.12
N LYS A 24 12.12 -11.04 -21.28
CA LYS A 24 11.49 -10.35 -22.40
C LYS A 24 10.03 -10.06 -22.09
N ALA A 25 9.30 -11.05 -21.58
CA ALA A 25 7.91 -10.91 -21.16
C ALA A 25 7.76 -9.86 -20.04
N ARG A 26 8.63 -9.87 -19.01
CA ARG A 26 8.62 -8.86 -17.94
C ARG A 26 8.84 -7.44 -18.46
N ARG A 27 9.71 -7.25 -19.45
CA ARG A 27 9.93 -5.92 -20.07
C ARG A 27 8.72 -5.46 -20.86
N ALA A 28 8.09 -6.37 -21.61
CA ALA A 28 6.88 -6.05 -22.36
C ALA A 28 5.72 -5.67 -21.41
N LEU A 29 5.46 -6.52 -20.40
CA LEU A 29 4.42 -6.27 -19.39
C LEU A 29 4.69 -4.99 -18.59
N GLY A 30 5.92 -4.81 -18.12
CA GLY A 30 6.32 -3.60 -17.38
C GLY A 30 6.24 -2.34 -18.23
N GLY A 31 6.55 -2.42 -19.52
CA GLY A 31 6.37 -1.31 -20.46
C GLY A 31 4.90 -0.92 -20.60
N GLN A 32 4.02 -1.89 -20.85
CA GLN A 32 2.58 -1.64 -20.97
C GLN A 32 1.99 -1.02 -19.69
N ALA A 33 2.34 -1.56 -18.52
CA ALA A 33 1.86 -1.04 -17.24
C ALA A 33 2.40 0.38 -16.95
N LEU A 34 3.66 0.65 -17.29
CA LEU A 34 4.24 1.98 -17.12
C LEU A 34 3.61 2.99 -18.07
N ASP A 35 3.45 2.65 -19.35
CA ASP A 35 2.80 3.50 -20.34
C ASP A 35 1.36 3.82 -19.93
N HIS A 36 0.62 2.82 -19.43
CA HIS A 36 -0.72 3.02 -18.86
C HIS A 36 -0.71 4.02 -17.70
N ALA A 37 0.17 3.84 -16.73
CA ALA A 37 0.28 4.73 -15.57
C ALA A 37 0.65 6.17 -15.96
N LEU A 38 1.53 6.34 -16.96
CA LEU A 38 1.90 7.66 -17.49
C LEU A 38 0.72 8.32 -18.19
N ASN A 39 0.01 7.59 -19.06
CA ASN A 39 -1.19 8.10 -19.73
C ASN A 39 -2.29 8.48 -18.72
N PHE A 40 -2.46 7.71 -17.65
CA PHE A 40 -3.37 8.07 -16.55
C PHE A 40 -2.97 9.41 -15.93
N LEU A 41 -1.69 9.59 -15.57
CA LEU A 41 -1.18 10.81 -14.96
C LEU A 41 -1.31 12.04 -15.87
N ASP A 42 -1.05 11.89 -17.16
CA ASP A 42 -1.20 12.96 -18.15
C ASP A 42 -2.66 13.46 -18.25
N GLY A 43 -3.65 12.61 -17.93
CA GLY A 43 -5.06 12.97 -17.93
C GLY A 43 -5.61 13.55 -16.61
N VAL A 44 -4.84 13.53 -15.52
CA VAL A 44 -5.33 13.87 -14.18
C VAL A 44 -5.76 15.33 -14.05
N GLU A 45 -5.03 16.26 -14.67
CA GLU A 45 -5.28 17.71 -14.53
C GLU A 45 -6.69 18.10 -15.00
N ASP A 46 -7.16 17.47 -16.07
CA ASP A 46 -8.47 17.74 -16.67
C ASP A 46 -9.58 16.79 -16.17
N ALA A 47 -9.23 15.76 -15.41
CA ALA A 47 -10.19 14.77 -14.93
C ALA A 47 -11.19 15.36 -13.90
N PRO A 48 -12.47 14.92 -13.93
CA PRO A 48 -13.44 15.27 -12.90
C PRO A 48 -13.05 14.63 -11.56
N SER A 49 -13.40 15.28 -10.44
CA SER A 49 -13.10 14.78 -9.09
C SER A 49 -14.01 13.62 -8.65
N LEU A 50 -15.10 13.38 -9.39
CA LEU A 50 -16.06 12.32 -9.15
C LEU A 50 -16.63 11.87 -10.49
N ARG A 51 -16.65 10.56 -10.72
CA ARG A 51 -17.45 9.92 -11.78
C ARG A 51 -18.54 9.04 -11.17
N PRO A 52 -19.70 8.88 -11.85
CA PRO A 52 -20.76 8.00 -11.39
C PRO A 52 -20.26 6.57 -11.13
N ALA A 53 -20.67 5.97 -10.01
CA ALA A 53 -20.32 4.59 -9.68
C ALA A 53 -20.84 3.57 -10.70
N THR A 54 -21.88 3.92 -11.46
CA THR A 54 -22.40 3.09 -12.56
C THR A 54 -21.36 2.85 -13.67
N GLU A 55 -20.36 3.72 -13.82
CA GLU A 55 -19.26 3.52 -14.78
C GLU A 55 -18.35 2.34 -14.40
N ALA A 56 -18.33 1.92 -13.12
CA ALA A 56 -17.58 0.74 -12.67
C ALA A 56 -18.05 -0.58 -13.31
N PHE A 57 -19.25 -0.56 -13.91
CA PHE A 57 -19.83 -1.71 -14.61
C PHE A 57 -19.92 -1.47 -16.12
N SER A 58 -19.18 -0.48 -16.64
CA SER A 58 -19.18 -0.14 -18.07
C SER A 58 -18.56 -1.23 -18.94
N LEU A 59 -17.61 -1.98 -18.38
CA LEU A 59 -17.07 -3.21 -18.95
C LEU A 59 -17.20 -4.33 -17.91
N GLN A 60 -17.57 -5.52 -18.39
CA GLN A 60 -17.64 -6.73 -17.57
C GLN A 60 -17.03 -7.90 -18.34
N PHE A 61 -16.25 -8.72 -17.65
CA PHE A 61 -15.90 -10.04 -18.15
C PHE A 61 -17.02 -11.02 -17.78
N ASP A 62 -17.24 -12.07 -18.61
CA ASP A 62 -18.25 -13.12 -18.33
C ASP A 62 -18.09 -13.73 -16.92
N SER A 63 -16.84 -13.81 -16.43
CA SER A 63 -16.47 -13.97 -15.02
C SER A 63 -15.21 -13.15 -14.75
N GLU A 64 -15.15 -12.33 -13.70
CA GLU A 64 -13.93 -11.54 -13.39
C GLU A 64 -12.70 -12.44 -13.18
N PHE A 65 -12.90 -13.64 -12.63
CA PHE A 65 -11.84 -14.62 -12.41
C PHE A 65 -12.12 -15.89 -13.21
N THR A 66 -11.14 -16.32 -14.02
CA THR A 66 -11.22 -17.49 -14.90
C THR A 66 -9.97 -18.33 -14.75
N GLU A 67 -10.07 -19.62 -15.09
CA GLU A 67 -8.91 -20.53 -15.14
C GLU A 67 -7.97 -20.18 -16.31
N GLU A 68 -8.51 -19.55 -17.35
CA GLU A 68 -7.73 -19.09 -18.50
C GLU A 68 -7.26 -17.65 -18.30
N GLY A 69 -6.01 -17.38 -18.72
CA GLY A 69 -5.42 -16.05 -18.70
C GLY A 69 -6.05 -15.10 -19.72
N ARG A 70 -5.85 -13.81 -19.52
CA ARG A 70 -6.27 -12.74 -20.45
C ARG A 70 -5.08 -12.04 -21.05
N ASP A 71 -5.30 -11.39 -22.19
CA ASP A 71 -4.31 -10.46 -22.71
C ASP A 71 -4.12 -9.30 -21.72
N PRO A 72 -2.87 -8.97 -21.35
CA PRO A 72 -2.60 -7.86 -20.44
C PRO A 72 -3.17 -6.52 -20.89
N ALA A 73 -3.29 -6.27 -22.20
CA ALA A 73 -3.87 -5.04 -22.72
C ALA A 73 -5.37 -4.96 -22.40
N ASP A 74 -6.11 -6.07 -22.52
CA ASP A 74 -7.53 -6.14 -22.15
C ASP A 74 -7.72 -5.92 -20.65
N VAL A 75 -6.79 -6.44 -19.83
CA VAL A 75 -6.79 -6.19 -18.38
C VAL A 75 -6.56 -4.71 -18.07
N LEU A 76 -5.64 -4.04 -18.75
CA LEU A 76 -5.38 -2.61 -18.54
C LEU A 76 -6.58 -1.74 -18.98
N VAL A 77 -7.26 -2.09 -20.08
CA VAL A 77 -8.52 -1.44 -20.48
C VAL A 77 -9.59 -1.58 -19.39
N TYR A 78 -9.70 -2.78 -18.79
CA TYR A 78 -10.61 -3.00 -17.67
C TYR A 78 -10.21 -2.19 -16.43
N VAL A 79 -8.93 -2.14 -16.08
CA VAL A 79 -8.41 -1.36 -14.95
C VAL A 79 -8.77 0.12 -15.11
N ASP A 80 -8.51 0.72 -16.27
CA ASP A 80 -8.85 2.12 -16.52
C ASP A 80 -10.36 2.38 -16.45
N ALA A 81 -11.17 1.58 -17.14
CA ALA A 81 -12.62 1.83 -17.25
C ALA A 81 -13.39 1.51 -15.96
N CYS A 82 -13.02 0.45 -15.24
CA CYS A 82 -13.81 -0.08 -14.14
C CYS A 82 -13.20 0.20 -12.75
N ILE A 83 -11.89 0.43 -12.66
CA ILE A 83 -11.19 0.61 -11.38
C ILE A 83 -10.73 2.07 -11.19
N GLU A 84 -10.01 2.63 -12.16
CA GLU A 84 -9.33 3.93 -11.97
C GLU A 84 -10.24 5.13 -12.21
N LYS A 85 -11.08 5.10 -13.25
CA LYS A 85 -11.98 6.22 -13.60
C LYS A 85 -13.19 6.36 -12.67
N PRO A 86 -13.93 5.29 -12.31
CA PRO A 86 -15.17 5.41 -11.56
C PRO A 86 -14.96 5.86 -10.11
N GLY A 87 -15.92 6.61 -9.57
CA GLY A 87 -15.89 7.04 -8.18
C GLY A 87 -15.04 8.28 -7.94
N ILE A 88 -14.51 8.39 -6.72
CA ILE A 88 -13.79 9.58 -6.27
C ILE A 88 -12.36 9.57 -6.83
N ALA A 89 -12.02 10.60 -7.60
CA ALA A 89 -10.67 10.79 -8.14
C ALA A 89 -9.84 11.65 -7.18
N THR A 90 -9.17 11.00 -6.24
CA THR A 90 -8.32 11.68 -5.23
C THR A 90 -7.09 12.36 -5.82
N THR A 91 -6.71 12.02 -7.06
CA THR A 91 -5.63 12.66 -7.82
C THR A 91 -6.06 13.95 -8.50
N SER A 92 -7.37 14.18 -8.68
CA SER A 92 -7.88 15.37 -9.38
C SER A 92 -7.53 16.64 -8.59
N PRO A 93 -7.06 17.73 -9.25
CA PRO A 93 -6.81 19.02 -8.58
C PRO A 93 -8.09 19.67 -8.06
N ARG A 94 -9.26 19.15 -8.46
CA ARG A 94 -10.58 19.62 -8.04
C ARG A 94 -11.12 18.88 -6.81
N PHE A 95 -10.42 17.84 -6.34
CA PHE A 95 -10.86 17.05 -5.21
C PHE A 95 -10.49 17.74 -3.88
N MET A 96 -11.50 18.08 -3.07
CA MET A 96 -11.37 18.87 -1.83
C MET A 96 -12.00 18.19 -0.61
N GLY A 97 -12.18 16.86 -0.63
CA GLY A 97 -12.85 16.11 0.43
C GLY A 97 -11.89 15.37 1.38
N TYR A 98 -12.33 15.03 2.60
CA TYR A 98 -11.66 14.10 3.53
C TYR A 98 -10.13 14.29 3.67
N ILE A 99 -9.35 13.19 3.57
CA ILE A 99 -7.89 13.18 3.56
C ILE A 99 -7.39 12.33 2.39
N PRO A 100 -7.11 12.95 1.25
CA PRO A 100 -6.13 12.36 0.34
C PRO A 100 -5.06 13.36 -0.07
N GLY A 101 -3.83 12.88 0.05
CA GLY A 101 -2.66 13.38 -0.64
C GLY A 101 -1.91 12.19 -1.23
N GLY A 102 -1.76 12.18 -2.55
CA GLY A 102 -1.19 11.11 -3.36
C GLY A 102 -0.90 11.65 -4.77
N GLY A 103 -0.34 10.82 -5.65
CA GLY A 103 0.00 11.24 -7.03
C GLY A 103 1.43 11.77 -7.19
N LEU A 104 2.29 11.64 -6.16
CA LEU A 104 3.72 11.84 -6.35
C LEU A 104 4.27 10.68 -7.17
N PHE A 105 4.60 10.94 -8.43
CA PHE A 105 5.17 9.93 -9.33
C PHE A 105 6.42 9.25 -8.73
N HIS A 106 7.24 10.00 -8.01
CA HIS A 106 8.41 9.49 -7.30
C HIS A 106 8.06 8.44 -6.23
N SER A 107 6.94 8.61 -5.52
CA SER A 107 6.46 7.63 -4.55
C SER A 107 6.01 6.35 -5.24
N ALA A 108 5.30 6.45 -6.38
CA ALA A 108 4.90 5.28 -7.17
C ALA A 108 6.12 4.49 -7.68
N LEU A 109 7.17 5.17 -8.13
CA LEU A 109 8.44 4.52 -8.49
C LEU A 109 9.10 3.85 -7.28
N GLY A 110 9.07 4.50 -6.11
CA GLY A 110 9.54 3.92 -4.86
C GLY A 110 8.82 2.62 -4.51
N ASP A 111 7.48 2.62 -4.58
CA ASP A 111 6.64 1.45 -4.34
C ASP A 111 6.91 0.33 -5.36
N MET A 112 7.09 0.67 -6.64
CA MET A 112 7.48 -0.30 -7.67
C MET A 112 8.81 -0.98 -7.33
N LEU A 113 9.83 -0.21 -6.92
CA LEU A 113 11.14 -0.77 -6.53
C LEU A 113 11.05 -1.60 -5.25
N ALA A 114 10.26 -1.15 -4.27
CA ALA A 114 10.02 -1.89 -3.04
C ALA A 114 9.33 -3.23 -3.32
N ALA A 115 8.26 -3.23 -4.13
CA ALA A 115 7.52 -4.42 -4.54
C ALA A 115 8.39 -5.38 -5.35
N ALA A 116 9.19 -4.87 -6.30
CA ALA A 116 10.06 -5.70 -7.13
C ALA A 116 11.21 -6.34 -6.35
N SER A 117 11.78 -5.62 -5.36
CA SER A 117 12.89 -6.13 -4.55
C SER A 117 12.44 -7.00 -3.37
N ASN A 118 11.18 -6.85 -2.94
CA ASN A 118 10.49 -7.63 -1.91
C ASN A 118 11.37 -7.92 -0.67
N LYS A 119 12.01 -6.88 -0.14
CA LYS A 119 12.93 -6.99 1.00
C LYS A 119 12.16 -7.01 2.31
N TYR A 120 12.55 -7.90 3.21
CA TYR A 120 11.99 -7.97 4.56
C TYR A 120 12.61 -6.90 5.48
N SER A 121 12.11 -5.66 5.39
CA SER A 121 12.66 -4.52 6.15
C SER A 121 12.45 -4.62 7.67
N GLY A 122 11.58 -5.51 8.17
CA GLY A 122 11.40 -5.75 9.60
C GLY A 122 12.57 -6.46 10.30
N PHE A 123 13.57 -6.95 9.57
CA PHE A 123 14.66 -7.74 10.13
C PHE A 123 16.02 -7.33 9.56
N ALA A 124 16.80 -6.59 10.35
CA ALA A 124 18.07 -5.98 9.90
C ALA A 124 19.08 -6.96 9.30
N PRO A 125 19.29 -8.19 9.82
CA PRO A 125 20.15 -9.16 9.17
C PRO A 125 19.67 -9.60 7.78
N ALA A 126 18.36 -9.59 7.51
CA ALA A 126 17.80 -9.95 6.20
C ALA A 126 17.80 -8.77 5.20
N ALA A 127 17.65 -7.54 5.67
CA ALA A 127 17.56 -6.36 4.80
C ALA A 127 18.25 -5.11 5.40
N PRO A 128 19.58 -5.12 5.59
CA PRO A 128 20.28 -4.05 6.29
C PRO A 128 20.17 -2.69 5.59
N GLY A 129 20.12 -2.68 4.25
CA GLY A 129 19.93 -1.45 3.47
C GLY A 129 18.54 -0.85 3.63
N ALA A 130 17.50 -1.68 3.68
CA ALA A 130 16.12 -1.23 3.87
C ALA A 130 15.91 -0.68 5.29
N VAL A 131 16.42 -1.37 6.31
CA VAL A 131 16.38 -0.86 7.69
C VAL A 131 17.15 0.45 7.83
N ARG A 132 18.31 0.57 7.18
CA ARG A 132 19.11 1.79 7.23
C ARG A 132 18.35 3.00 6.68
N ILE A 133 17.68 2.87 5.54
CA ILE A 133 16.95 4.00 4.95
C ILE A 133 15.70 4.37 5.76
N GLU A 134 14.99 3.39 6.32
CA GLU A 134 13.86 3.65 7.23
C GLU A 134 14.32 4.38 8.49
N ASN A 135 15.40 3.92 9.14
CA ASN A 135 15.96 4.59 10.32
C ASN A 135 16.46 6.01 10.02
N ALA A 136 17.05 6.22 8.84
CA ALA A 136 17.47 7.55 8.42
C ALA A 136 16.27 8.49 8.22
N CYS A 137 15.18 7.99 7.63
CA CYS A 137 13.94 8.72 7.43
C CYS A 137 13.30 9.10 8.78
N THR A 138 13.16 8.16 9.71
CA THR A 138 12.57 8.43 11.04
C THR A 138 13.43 9.38 11.86
N SER A 139 14.77 9.25 11.79
CA SER A 139 15.70 10.18 12.45
C SER A 139 15.59 11.60 11.87
N TRP A 140 15.46 11.73 10.54
CA TRP A 140 15.25 13.01 9.89
C TRP A 140 13.90 13.62 10.30
N LEU A 141 12.81 12.86 10.29
CA LEU A 141 11.49 13.32 10.74
C LEU A 141 11.51 13.78 12.21
N ALA A 142 12.19 13.05 13.09
CA ALA A 142 12.37 13.45 14.48
C ALA A 142 13.09 14.80 14.59
N SER A 143 14.11 15.05 13.76
CA SER A 143 14.80 16.34 13.72
C SER A 143 13.90 17.48 13.23
N VAL A 144 13.03 17.23 12.23
CA VAL A 144 12.07 18.22 11.72
C VAL A 144 11.04 18.61 12.78
N ILE A 145 10.61 17.66 13.61
CA ILE A 145 9.68 17.90 14.72
C ILE A 145 10.37 18.63 15.89
N GLY A 146 11.70 18.56 15.98
CA GLY A 146 12.50 19.14 17.07
C GLY A 146 12.72 18.20 18.25
N TYR A 147 12.64 16.89 18.03
CA TYR A 147 12.94 15.88 19.05
C TYR A 147 14.45 15.73 19.30
N PRO A 148 14.86 15.26 20.49
CA PRO A 148 16.27 15.02 20.78
C PRO A 148 16.85 13.93 19.89
N ALA A 149 18.17 13.94 19.68
CA ALA A 149 18.88 12.93 18.88
C ALA A 149 18.75 11.48 19.43
N THR A 150 18.29 11.33 20.67
CA THR A 150 17.98 10.03 21.29
C THR A 150 16.58 9.51 20.95
N ALA A 151 15.75 10.30 20.27
CA ALA A 151 14.44 9.87 19.80
C ALA A 151 14.57 8.80 18.71
N SER A 152 13.60 7.90 18.68
CA SER A 152 13.50 6.84 17.67
C SER A 152 12.05 6.68 17.25
N GLY A 153 11.84 6.04 16.10
CA GLY A 153 10.52 5.82 15.55
C GLY A 153 10.54 4.70 14.52
N THR A 154 9.34 4.29 14.10
CA THR A 154 9.12 3.28 13.07
C THR A 154 8.07 3.79 12.09
N LEU A 155 8.21 3.43 10.81
CA LEU A 155 7.18 3.72 9.81
C LEU A 155 6.05 2.71 9.97
N THR A 156 4.81 3.20 10.11
CA THR A 156 3.64 2.35 10.20
C THR A 156 2.80 2.46 8.94
N SER A 157 1.84 1.54 8.76
CA SER A 157 0.93 1.56 7.61
C SER A 157 -0.02 2.78 7.59
N GLY A 158 -0.13 3.53 8.70
CA GLY A 158 -0.93 4.74 8.78
C GLY A 158 -1.15 5.25 10.20
N GLY A 159 -1.83 6.39 10.30
CA GLY A 159 -2.02 7.13 11.56
C GLY A 159 -2.69 6.33 12.68
N SER A 160 -3.59 5.39 12.34
CA SER A 160 -4.23 4.53 13.35
C SER A 160 -3.23 3.63 14.08
N LEU A 161 -2.31 3.01 13.34
CA LEU A 161 -1.29 2.16 13.95
C LEU A 161 -0.23 3.00 14.66
N ALA A 162 0.12 4.17 14.10
CA ALA A 162 1.02 5.12 14.77
C ALA A 162 0.47 5.57 16.14
N ASN A 163 -0.82 5.92 16.21
CA ASN A 163 -1.48 6.30 17.47
C ASN A 163 -1.51 5.13 18.46
N LEU A 164 -1.85 3.92 18.00
CA LEU A 164 -1.81 2.73 18.85
C LEU A 164 -0.41 2.48 19.44
N THR A 165 0.62 2.50 18.60
CA THR A 165 2.02 2.33 19.04
C THR A 165 2.41 3.40 20.07
N ALA A 166 2.08 4.67 19.80
CA ALA A 166 2.38 5.77 20.72
C ALA A 166 1.65 5.64 22.07
N MET A 167 0.37 5.25 22.05
CA MET A 167 -0.43 5.06 23.27
C MET A 167 0.06 3.89 24.12
N VAL A 168 0.38 2.75 23.48
CA VAL A 168 0.95 1.60 24.19
C VAL A 168 2.29 1.97 24.81
N ALA A 169 3.17 2.65 24.08
CA ALA A 169 4.44 3.13 24.61
C ALA A 169 4.26 4.10 25.80
N ALA A 170 3.30 5.02 25.71
CA ALA A 170 2.99 5.96 26.79
C ALA A 170 2.43 5.27 28.04
N ARG A 171 1.52 4.31 27.86
CA ARG A 171 0.98 3.46 28.93
C ARG A 171 2.09 2.70 29.61
N ASP A 172 2.89 1.94 28.86
CA ASP A 172 3.93 1.07 29.44
C ASP A 172 4.99 1.89 30.20
N ALA A 173 5.28 3.11 29.74
CA ALA A 173 6.25 3.99 30.39
C ALA A 173 5.72 4.71 31.63
N ARG A 174 4.42 5.01 31.72
CA ARG A 174 3.87 5.97 32.72
C ARG A 174 2.66 5.48 33.51
N ASP A 175 1.94 4.50 32.99
CA ASP A 175 0.73 3.93 33.60
C ASP A 175 0.62 2.41 33.30
N PRO A 176 1.65 1.62 33.68
CA PRO A 176 1.72 0.20 33.33
C PRO A 176 0.62 -0.64 33.97
N ASP A 177 0.17 -0.26 35.17
CA ASP A 177 -0.90 -0.94 35.91
C ASP A 177 -2.30 -0.47 35.48
N GLY A 178 -2.38 0.62 34.72
CA GLY A 178 -3.62 1.23 34.29
C GLY A 178 -4.32 2.08 35.36
N GLY A 179 -5.50 2.61 35.00
CA GLY A 179 -6.31 3.45 35.90
C GLY A 179 -6.05 4.95 35.80
N GLY A 180 -5.00 5.38 35.11
CA GLY A 180 -4.79 6.78 34.74
C GLY A 180 -5.86 7.33 33.78
N ALA A 181 -6.09 8.65 33.85
CA ALA A 181 -7.01 9.34 32.96
C ALA A 181 -6.34 9.71 31.62
N VAL A 182 -7.08 9.58 30.53
CA VAL A 182 -6.69 10.04 29.19
C VAL A 182 -7.50 11.30 28.84
N TYR A 183 -6.81 12.33 28.36
CA TYR A 183 -7.43 13.61 28.02
C TYR A 183 -7.45 13.78 26.51
N LEU A 184 -8.64 13.97 25.94
CA LEU A 184 -8.87 14.19 24.52
C LEU A 184 -9.77 15.42 24.31
N THR A 185 -9.77 15.94 23.09
CA THR A 185 -10.77 16.94 22.68
C THR A 185 -11.94 16.25 21.98
N ARG A 186 -13.10 16.90 21.92
CA ARG A 186 -14.26 16.43 21.13
C ARG A 186 -14.00 16.31 19.62
N PHE A 187 -12.87 16.85 19.14
CA PHE A 187 -12.45 16.79 17.74
C PHE A 187 -11.36 15.73 17.50
N ALA A 188 -11.01 14.93 18.51
CA ALA A 188 -10.07 13.83 18.34
C ALA A 188 -10.57 12.86 17.26
N HIS A 189 -9.66 12.44 16.38
CA HIS A 189 -10.00 11.49 15.33
C HIS A 189 -10.42 10.15 15.94
N HIS A 190 -11.46 9.51 15.39
CA HIS A 190 -12.03 8.26 15.93
C HIS A 190 -11.02 7.12 16.10
N CYS A 191 -9.89 7.14 15.36
CA CYS A 191 -8.83 6.14 15.54
C CYS A 191 -8.17 6.19 16.93
N VAL A 192 -8.25 7.34 17.63
CA VAL A 192 -7.72 7.53 18.98
C VAL A 192 -8.53 6.71 19.97
N ASP A 193 -9.86 6.82 19.93
CA ASP A 193 -10.76 6.01 20.77
C ASP A 193 -10.58 4.50 20.48
N LYS A 194 -10.51 4.14 19.19
CA LYS A 194 -10.19 2.76 18.78
C LYS A 194 -8.86 2.27 19.36
N ALA A 195 -7.81 3.09 19.32
CA ALA A 195 -6.50 2.73 19.84
C ALA A 195 -6.49 2.57 21.37
N LEU A 196 -7.18 3.46 22.10
CA LEU A 196 -7.36 3.34 23.55
C LEU A 196 -8.09 2.05 23.93
N HIS A 197 -9.15 1.71 23.19
CA HIS A 197 -9.87 0.48 23.39
C HIS A 197 -9.00 -0.76 23.20
N ILE A 198 -8.21 -0.79 22.12
CA ILE A 198 -7.24 -1.88 21.87
C ILE A 198 -6.15 -1.94 22.96
N ALA A 199 -5.74 -0.78 23.48
CA ALA A 199 -4.74 -0.68 24.55
C ALA A 199 -5.29 -1.01 25.95
N GLY A 200 -6.54 -1.47 26.06
CA GLY A 200 -7.15 -1.92 27.31
C GLY A 200 -7.80 -0.81 28.13
N ARG A 201 -8.20 0.30 27.50
CA ARG A 201 -9.01 1.35 28.11
C ARG A 201 -10.47 1.25 27.66
N ASP A 202 -11.38 1.73 28.49
CA ASP A 202 -12.76 1.93 28.06
C ASP A 202 -12.83 3.03 26.99
N ARG A 203 -13.87 3.00 26.16
CA ARG A 203 -14.08 4.02 25.13
C ARG A 203 -14.34 5.38 25.78
N ALA A 204 -13.72 6.42 25.22
CA ALA A 204 -13.81 7.79 25.70
C ALA A 204 -15.14 8.47 25.31
#